data_AF-A0A496Y6T1-F1
#
_entry.id   AF-A0A496Y6T1-F1
#
_cell.length_a   1.000
_cell.length_b   1.000
_cell.length_c   1.000
_cell.angle_alpha   90.00
_cell.angle_beta   90.00
_cell.angle_gamma   90.00
#
_symmetry.space_group_name_H-M   'P 1'
#
loop_
_entity.id
_entity.type
_entity.pdbx_description
1 polymer ?
#
loop_
_entity_poly.entity_id
_entity_poly.type
_entity_poly.pdbx_seq_one_letter_code
_entity_poly.pdbx_strand_id
1 'polypeptide(L)'
;MTRIIKIVDRVLHIYGRLDEIIARFRAATGMECPEGCSYCCRNWCVETTVLEVLPLGLEIYARHEEEAVLSSIADKEACGDSVCAVVLPNSSHHGSQGSCGYYAWRPLVCRLFGYAVRRNKRMEAELCPCRIIRETEPSSVRRAEIAIREGLE
;
A
#
# COMPACT_ATOMS: atom_id res chain seq x y z
N MET A 1 -22.69 1.17 -15.82
CA MET A 1 -21.21 1.14 -15.93
C MET A 1 -20.54 2.51 -15.99
N THR A 2 -20.99 3.45 -16.84
CA THR A 2 -20.28 4.74 -17.09
C THR A 2 -20.02 5.60 -15.86
N ARG A 3 -20.86 5.54 -14.81
CA ARG A 3 -20.68 6.32 -13.58
C ARG A 3 -19.58 5.75 -12.67
N ILE A 4 -19.48 4.43 -12.55
CA ILE A 4 -18.46 3.77 -11.71
C ILE A 4 -17.08 3.97 -12.32
N ILE A 5 -16.95 3.81 -13.65
CA ILE A 5 -15.68 4.01 -14.37
C ILE A 5 -15.14 5.42 -14.11
N LYS A 6 -15.99 6.46 -14.24
CA LYS A 6 -15.59 7.85 -13.95
C LYS A 6 -15.13 8.06 -12.50
N ILE A 7 -15.68 7.31 -11.54
CA ILE A 7 -15.25 7.39 -10.14
C ILE A 7 -13.89 6.71 -9.99
N VAL A 8 -13.73 5.51 -10.54
CA VAL A 8 -12.46 4.77 -10.54
C VAL A 8 -11.34 5.59 -11.16
N ASP A 9 -11.57 6.22 -12.31
CA ASP A 9 -10.57 7.07 -12.97
C ASP A 9 -10.08 8.23 -12.07
N ARG A 10 -11.00 8.84 -11.31
CA ARG A 10 -10.66 9.92 -10.36
C ARG A 10 -9.85 9.40 -9.19
N VAL A 11 -10.20 8.23 -8.66
CA VAL A 11 -9.45 7.59 -7.57
C VAL A 11 -8.05 7.21 -8.06
N LEU A 12 -7.94 6.60 -9.24
CA LEU A 12 -6.65 6.26 -9.85
C LEU A 12 -5.81 7.50 -10.14
N HIS A 13 -6.41 8.62 -10.54
CA HIS A 13 -5.69 9.89 -10.71
C HIS A 13 -5.09 10.38 -9.38
N ILE A 14 -5.83 10.27 -8.27
CA ILE A 14 -5.32 10.60 -6.93
C ILE A 14 -4.17 9.66 -6.56
N TYR A 15 -4.31 8.36 -6.82
CA TYR A 15 -3.26 7.38 -6.54
C TYR A 15 -2.01 7.60 -7.38
N GLY A 16 -2.14 7.98 -8.64
CA GLY A 16 -0.99 8.33 -9.49
C GLY A 16 -0.22 9.52 -8.94
N ARG A 17 -0.93 10.59 -8.54
CA ARG A 17 -0.29 11.75 -7.88
C ARG A 17 0.42 11.35 -6.58
N LEU A 18 -0.18 10.44 -5.81
CA LEU A 18 0.45 9.96 -4.58
C LEU A 18 1.68 9.11 -4.86
N ASP A 19 1.64 8.24 -5.87
CA ASP A 19 2.78 7.42 -6.26
C ASP A 19 3.96 8.30 -6.72
N GLU A 20 3.68 9.43 -7.39
CA GLU A 20 4.72 10.43 -7.72
C GLU A 20 5.33 11.08 -6.47
N ILE A 21 4.51 11.44 -5.48
CA ILE A 21 4.99 12.00 -4.20
C ILE A 21 5.85 10.97 -3.48
N ILE A 22 5.38 9.73 -3.37
CA ILE A 22 6.14 8.62 -2.77
C ILE A 22 7.45 8.41 -3.52
N ALA A 23 7.46 8.45 -4.85
CA ALA A 23 8.68 8.30 -5.64
C ALA A 23 9.70 9.41 -5.35
N ARG A 24 9.27 10.67 -5.25
CA ARG A 24 10.14 11.80 -4.87
C ARG A 24 10.66 11.64 -3.44
N PHE A 25 9.80 11.25 -2.50
CA PHE A 25 10.18 10.98 -1.13
C PHE A 25 11.24 9.87 -1.03
N ARG A 26 11.04 8.76 -1.74
CA ARG A 26 12.00 7.65 -1.82
C ARG A 26 13.33 8.12 -2.42
N ALA A 27 13.29 8.88 -3.50
CA ALA A 27 14.51 9.41 -4.14
C ALA A 27 15.29 10.36 -3.22
N ALA A 28 14.60 11.22 -2.47
CA ALA A 28 15.23 12.17 -1.56
C ALA A 28 15.83 11.52 -0.30
N THR A 29 15.20 10.46 0.20
CA THR A 29 15.55 9.85 1.50
C THR A 29 16.35 8.56 1.37
N GLY A 30 16.26 7.89 0.22
CA GLY A 30 16.71 6.51 0.02
C GLY A 30 15.94 5.49 0.84
N MET A 31 14.77 5.86 1.39
CA MET A 31 13.90 4.94 2.12
C MET A 31 13.10 4.10 1.12
N GLU A 32 13.22 2.77 1.19
CA GLU A 32 12.50 1.86 0.28
C GLU A 32 11.90 0.67 1.02
N CYS A 33 10.77 0.18 0.51
CA CYS A 33 10.19 -1.08 0.92
C CYS A 33 11.05 -2.23 0.37
N PRO A 34 11.41 -3.23 1.18
CA PRO A 34 12.18 -4.37 0.70
C PRO A 34 11.49 -5.08 -0.48
N GLU A 35 12.31 -5.57 -1.40
CA GLU A 35 11.83 -6.34 -2.55
C GLU A 35 11.05 -7.57 -2.09
N GLY A 36 9.90 -7.84 -2.73
CA GLY A 36 9.06 -8.97 -2.35
C GLY A 36 8.48 -8.91 -0.93
N CYS A 37 8.47 -7.74 -0.28
CA CYS A 37 7.88 -7.61 1.05
C CYS A 37 6.35 -7.86 1.02
N SER A 38 5.88 -8.68 1.96
CA SER A 38 4.46 -8.99 2.16
C SER A 38 3.93 -8.51 3.52
N TYR A 39 4.71 -7.74 4.28
CA TYR A 39 4.39 -7.43 5.68
C TYR A 39 3.06 -6.67 5.83
N CYS A 40 2.81 -5.68 4.96
CA CYS A 40 1.54 -4.94 4.96
C CYS A 40 0.32 -5.81 4.60
N CYS A 41 0.53 -6.91 3.87
CA CYS A 41 -0.54 -7.85 3.50
C CYS A 41 -0.83 -8.87 4.60
N ARG A 42 0.06 -9.01 5.60
CA ARG A 42 -0.04 -10.00 6.69
C ARG A 42 -0.43 -9.39 8.04
N ASN A 43 -0.54 -8.05 8.13
CA ASN A 43 -0.73 -7.36 9.41
C ASN A 43 -2.11 -6.69 9.53
N TRP A 44 -2.68 -6.75 10.74
CA TRP A 44 -4.11 -6.56 11.04
C TRP A 44 -4.55 -5.11 11.32
N CYS A 45 -5.85 -4.90 11.11
CA CYS A 45 -6.65 -3.70 11.41
C CYS A 45 -6.40 -2.48 10.52
N VAL A 46 -6.16 -2.69 9.23
CA VAL A 46 -6.29 -1.61 8.25
C VAL A 46 -7.70 -1.65 7.67
N GLU A 47 -8.46 -0.61 7.96
CA GLU A 47 -9.75 -0.36 7.31
C GLU A 47 -9.54 0.50 6.07
N THR A 48 -10.34 0.23 5.05
CA THR A 48 -10.37 1.01 3.82
C THR A 48 -11.82 1.19 3.42
N THR A 49 -12.15 2.31 2.82
CA THR A 49 -13.50 2.53 2.32
C THR A 49 -13.76 1.73 1.04
N VAL A 50 -15.03 1.47 0.74
CA VAL A 50 -15.45 0.85 -0.54
C VAL A 50 -14.89 1.65 -1.71
N LEU A 51 -14.91 2.99 -1.64
CA LEU A 51 -14.42 3.88 -2.68
C LEU A 51 -12.95 3.63 -3.04
N GLU A 52 -12.11 3.39 -2.02
CA GLU A 52 -10.68 3.16 -2.19
C GLU A 52 -10.36 1.81 -2.83
N VAL A 53 -11.22 0.81 -2.63
CA VAL A 53 -11.05 -0.53 -3.22
C VAL A 53 -11.80 -0.70 -4.54
N LEU A 54 -12.57 0.29 -4.99
CA LEU A 54 -13.26 0.22 -6.30
C LEU A 54 -12.31 -0.04 -7.47
N PRO A 55 -11.12 0.62 -7.59
CA PRO A 55 -10.19 0.31 -8.67
C PRO A 55 -9.70 -1.15 -8.63
N LEU A 56 -9.43 -1.66 -7.43
CA LEU A 56 -9.03 -3.06 -7.23
C LEU A 56 -10.15 -4.02 -7.63
N GLY A 57 -11.38 -3.78 -7.19
CA GLY A 57 -12.53 -4.60 -7.53
C GLY A 57 -12.82 -4.59 -9.04
N LEU A 58 -12.66 -3.44 -9.71
CA LEU A 58 -12.81 -3.36 -11.16
C LEU A 58 -11.73 -4.17 -11.90
N GLU A 59 -10.49 -4.13 -11.41
CA GLU A 59 -9.40 -4.92 -12.00
C GLU A 59 -9.62 -6.43 -11.81
N ILE A 60 -10.04 -6.86 -10.61
CA ILE A 60 -10.41 -8.26 -10.35
C ILE A 60 -11.49 -8.72 -11.32
N TYR A 61 -12.54 -7.92 -11.51
CA TYR A 61 -13.63 -8.24 -12.43
C TYR A 61 -13.17 -8.25 -13.89
N ALA A 62 -12.31 -7.31 -14.29
CA ALA A 62 -11.75 -7.26 -15.64
C ALA A 62 -10.87 -8.47 -15.96
N ARG A 63 -10.28 -9.11 -14.94
CA ARG A 63 -9.49 -10.34 -15.07
C ARG A 63 -10.30 -11.63 -14.95
N HIS A 64 -11.61 -11.54 -14.67
CA HIS A 64 -12.47 -12.70 -14.39
C HIS A 64 -12.00 -13.52 -13.18
N GLU A 65 -11.46 -12.84 -12.16
CA GLU A 65 -10.90 -13.45 -10.94
C GLU A 65 -11.83 -13.30 -9.72
N GLU A 66 -13.03 -12.74 -9.90
CA GLU A 66 -14.00 -12.46 -8.83
C GLU A 66 -14.34 -13.68 -7.98
N GLU A 67 -14.66 -14.81 -8.60
CA GLU A 67 -15.04 -16.05 -7.91
C GLU A 67 -13.87 -16.61 -7.10
N ALA A 68 -12.65 -16.55 -7.65
CA ALA A 68 -11.45 -17.02 -6.97
C ALA A 68 -11.11 -16.14 -5.75
N VAL A 69 -11.21 -14.82 -5.89
CA VAL A 69 -10.97 -13.88 -4.80
C VAL A 69 -12.05 -14.02 -3.72
N LEU A 70 -13.33 -14.14 -4.09
CA LEU A 70 -14.43 -14.37 -3.14
C LEU A 70 -14.27 -15.68 -2.37
N SER A 71 -13.91 -16.77 -3.05
CA SER A 71 -13.61 -18.05 -2.40
C SER A 71 -12.44 -17.90 -1.42
N SER A 72 -11.37 -17.22 -1.83
CA SER A 72 -10.21 -16.99 -0.96
C SER A 72 -10.58 -16.18 0.30
N ILE A 73 -11.43 -15.16 0.17
CA ILE A 73 -11.94 -14.39 1.31
C ILE A 73 -12.73 -15.31 2.24
N ALA A 74 -13.69 -16.07 1.72
CA ALA A 74 -14.54 -16.95 2.52
C ALA A 74 -13.73 -18.04 3.25
N ASP A 75 -12.76 -18.67 2.59
CA ASP A 75 -11.89 -19.68 3.18
C ASP A 75 -11.04 -19.11 4.31
N LYS A 76 -10.53 -17.88 4.14
CA LYS A 76 -9.74 -17.16 5.14
C LYS A 76 -10.59 -16.78 6.35
N GLU A 77 -11.77 -16.22 6.13
CA GLU A 77 -12.73 -15.92 7.19
C GLU A 77 -13.12 -17.17 8.00
N ALA A 78 -13.35 -18.30 7.32
CA ALA A 78 -13.71 -19.56 7.97
C ALA A 78 -12.60 -20.12 8.88
N CYS A 79 -11.32 -19.89 8.55
CA CYS A 79 -10.20 -20.36 9.36
C CYS A 79 -9.59 -19.29 10.28
N GLY A 80 -10.16 -18.08 10.32
CA GLY A 80 -9.60 -16.95 11.06
C GLY A 80 -8.26 -16.47 10.51
N ASP A 81 -7.94 -16.84 9.25
CA ASP A 81 -6.85 -16.22 8.51
C ASP A 81 -7.31 -14.85 7.99
N SER A 82 -6.34 -13.99 7.92
CA SER A 82 -6.44 -12.54 8.04
C SER A 82 -5.34 -11.87 7.24
N VAL A 83 -4.45 -12.69 6.67
CA VAL A 83 -3.63 -12.34 5.54
C VAL A 83 -4.55 -11.99 4.37
N CYS A 84 -4.26 -10.88 3.71
CA CYS A 84 -5.01 -10.38 2.56
C CYS A 84 -5.27 -11.47 1.51
N ALA A 85 -6.52 -11.54 1.00
CA ALA A 85 -6.95 -12.55 0.04
C ALA A 85 -6.22 -12.48 -1.32
N VAL A 86 -5.60 -11.35 -1.64
CA VAL A 86 -4.90 -11.14 -2.92
C VAL A 86 -3.38 -11.08 -2.78
N VAL A 87 -2.83 -11.61 -1.68
CA VAL A 87 -1.38 -11.76 -1.54
C VAL A 87 -0.89 -12.93 -2.41
N LEU A 88 0.24 -12.73 -3.07
CA LEU A 88 0.93 -13.74 -3.84
C LEU A 88 1.85 -14.56 -2.92
N PRO A 89 2.08 -15.85 -3.21
CA PRO A 89 3.05 -16.67 -2.49
C PRO A 89 4.47 -16.06 -2.52
N ASN A 90 5.24 -16.27 -1.45
CA ASN A 90 6.60 -15.72 -1.33
C ASN A 90 7.59 -16.19 -2.42
N SER A 91 7.27 -17.28 -3.13
CA SER A 91 8.14 -17.91 -4.13
C SER A 91 7.98 -17.35 -5.55
N SER A 92 6.99 -16.50 -5.81
CA SER A 92 6.60 -16.18 -7.19
C SER A 92 7.12 -14.85 -7.75
N HIS A 93 7.91 -14.05 -7.00
CA HIS A 93 8.26 -12.70 -7.45
C HIS A 93 9.67 -12.21 -7.12
N HIS A 94 10.65 -12.67 -7.90
CA HIS A 94 11.88 -11.91 -8.11
C HIS A 94 11.55 -10.65 -8.94
N GLY A 95 11.90 -9.45 -8.46
CA GLY A 95 11.79 -8.17 -9.16
C GLY A 95 10.52 -7.36 -8.90
N SER A 96 9.61 -7.78 -8.01
CA SER A 96 8.37 -7.05 -7.72
C SER A 96 8.49 -6.13 -6.50
N GLN A 97 7.77 -4.99 -6.53
CA GLN A 97 7.71 -4.03 -5.42
C GLN A 97 6.87 -4.51 -4.21
N GLY A 98 6.74 -5.82 -3.99
CA GLY A 98 5.98 -6.44 -2.90
C GLY A 98 5.12 -7.61 -3.38
N SER A 99 4.54 -8.38 -2.45
CA SER A 99 3.81 -9.62 -2.78
C SER A 99 2.33 -9.42 -3.11
N CYS A 100 1.87 -8.26 -3.57
CA CYS A 100 0.44 -8.04 -3.86
C CYS A 100 0.09 -8.38 -5.32
N GLY A 101 -0.92 -9.22 -5.54
CA GLY A 101 -1.45 -9.61 -6.87
C GLY A 101 -1.97 -8.44 -7.72
N TYR A 102 -2.29 -7.33 -7.07
CA TYR A 102 -2.90 -6.15 -7.68
C TYR A 102 -2.21 -4.87 -7.22
N TYR A 103 -0.88 -4.92 -7.12
CA TYR A 103 -0.07 -3.83 -6.56
C TYR A 103 -0.39 -2.45 -7.16
N ALA A 104 -0.64 -2.36 -8.46
CA ALA A 104 -0.94 -1.09 -9.13
C ALA A 104 -2.33 -0.51 -8.75
N TRP A 105 -3.25 -1.32 -8.24
CA TRP A 105 -4.62 -0.91 -7.85
C TRP A 105 -4.84 -0.91 -6.34
N ARG A 106 -3.78 -1.11 -5.56
CA ARG A 106 -3.85 -1.10 -4.09
C ARG A 106 -4.46 0.21 -3.56
N PRO A 107 -5.27 0.13 -2.48
CA PRO A 107 -5.90 1.29 -1.86
C PRO A 107 -4.86 2.18 -1.17
N LEU A 108 -5.29 3.38 -0.74
CA LEU A 108 -4.45 4.40 -0.13
C LEU A 108 -3.63 3.88 1.06
N VAL A 109 -4.29 3.15 1.97
CA VAL A 109 -3.66 2.60 3.18
C VAL A 109 -2.48 1.69 2.85
N CYS A 110 -2.59 0.89 1.79
CA CYS A 110 -1.53 0.00 1.34
C CYS A 110 -0.36 0.75 0.69
N ARG A 111 -0.61 1.91 0.06
CA ARG A 111 0.43 2.77 -0.53
C ARG A 111 1.26 3.48 0.55
N LEU A 112 0.58 3.97 1.57
CA LEU A 112 1.19 4.76 2.65
C LEU A 112 1.83 3.92 3.74
N PHE A 113 1.59 2.60 3.78
CA PHE A 113 2.06 1.73 4.86
C PHE A 113 3.57 1.85 5.16
N GLY A 114 4.40 2.06 4.13
CA GLY A 114 5.85 2.21 4.28
C GLY A 114 6.32 3.61 4.68
N TYR A 115 5.55 4.63 4.34
CA TYR A 115 6.05 6.01 4.19
C TYR A 115 5.11 7.06 4.82
N ALA A 116 4.17 6.64 5.66
CA ALA A 116 3.16 7.54 6.21
C ALA A 116 3.80 8.64 7.07
N VAL A 117 3.28 9.85 6.94
CA VAL A 117 3.60 10.99 7.80
C VAL A 117 2.31 11.47 8.43
N ARG A 118 2.32 11.69 9.75
CA ARG A 118 1.17 12.23 10.49
C ARG A 118 1.54 13.57 11.12
N ARG A 119 0.53 14.35 11.51
CA ARG A 119 0.73 15.49 12.41
C ARG A 119 0.57 15.04 13.85
N ASN A 120 1.58 15.29 14.67
CA ASN A 120 1.51 15.00 16.11
C ASN A 120 0.64 16.05 16.84
N LYS A 121 0.50 15.93 18.17
CA LYS A 121 -0.29 16.86 19.00
C LYS A 121 0.22 18.32 18.98
N ARG A 122 1.44 18.54 18.49
CA ARG A 122 2.07 19.86 18.31
C ARG A 122 1.97 20.38 16.88
N MET A 123 1.21 19.70 16.01
CA MET A 123 1.09 20.00 14.58
C MET A 123 2.39 19.83 13.78
N GLU A 124 3.38 19.13 14.33
CA GLU A 124 4.64 18.83 13.66
C GLU A 124 4.49 17.54 12.84
N ALA A 125 5.14 17.49 11.68
CA ALA A 125 5.19 16.29 10.85
C ALA A 125 6.05 15.21 11.50
N GLU A 126 5.47 14.01 11.66
CA GLU A 126 6.09 12.86 12.30
C GLU A 126 6.02 11.65 11.36
N LEU A 127 7.20 11.11 11.02
CA LEU A 127 7.31 9.92 10.17
C LEU A 127 6.83 8.67 10.94
N CYS A 128 5.97 7.90 10.28
CA CYS A 128 5.42 6.63 10.74
C CYS A 128 5.88 5.52 9.78
N PRO A 129 7.17 5.16 9.78
CA PRO A 129 7.71 4.18 8.85
C PRO A 129 7.25 2.77 9.23
N CYS A 130 7.18 1.89 8.22
CA CYS A 130 6.99 0.46 8.45
C CYS A 130 8.07 -0.09 9.39
N ARG A 131 7.68 -0.99 10.29
CA ARG A 131 8.59 -1.67 11.23
C ARG A 131 9.79 -2.31 10.52
N ILE A 132 9.54 -2.98 9.39
CA ILE A 132 10.60 -3.67 8.63
C ILE A 132 11.65 -2.66 8.16
N ILE A 133 11.22 -1.56 7.53
CA ILE A 133 12.12 -0.48 7.07
C ILE A 133 12.89 0.12 8.25
N ARG A 134 12.24 0.32 9.40
CA ARG A 134 12.88 0.83 10.62
C ARG A 134 14.01 -0.06 11.12
N GLU A 135 13.81 -1.37 11.07
CA GLU A 135 14.76 -2.37 11.57
C GLU A 135 15.89 -2.64 10.56
N THR A 136 15.59 -2.70 9.26
CA THR A 136 16.57 -3.07 8.23
C THR A 136 17.36 -1.87 7.72
N GLU A 137 16.74 -0.69 7.62
CA GLU A 137 17.33 0.51 7.00
C GLU A 137 17.23 1.76 7.90
N PRO A 138 17.70 1.72 9.16
CA PRO A 138 17.54 2.83 10.11
C PRO A 138 18.21 4.14 9.66
N SER A 139 19.24 4.05 8.83
CA SER A 139 19.90 5.24 8.25
C SER A 139 19.01 5.98 7.26
N SER A 140 18.21 5.27 6.45
CA SER A 140 17.24 5.89 5.54
C SER A 140 16.11 6.59 6.29
N VAL A 141 15.66 5.98 7.41
CA VAL A 141 14.64 6.54 8.31
C VAL A 141 15.12 7.85 8.91
N ARG A 142 16.35 7.89 9.42
CA ARG A 142 16.91 9.14 9.96
C ARG A 142 17.00 10.24 8.89
N ARG A 143 17.42 9.90 7.66
CA ARG A 143 17.44 10.89 6.56
C ARG A 143 16.04 11.40 6.25
N ALA A 144 15.03 10.52 6.22
CA ALA A 144 13.64 10.91 6.03
C ALA A 144 13.12 11.83 7.14
N GLU A 145 13.40 11.53 8.41
CA GLU A 145 13.03 12.37 9.54
C GLU A 145 13.70 13.76 9.52
N ILE A 146 14.93 13.86 9.00
CA ILE A 146 15.61 15.14 8.77
C ILE A 146 14.92 15.89 7.62
N ALA A 147 14.75 15.24 6.47
CA ALA A 147 14.17 15.87 5.28
C ALA A 147 12.75 16.41 5.54
N ILE A 148 11.92 15.66 6.29
CA ILE A 148 10.57 16.10 6.69
C ILE A 148 10.64 17.35 7.57
N ARG A 149 11.58 17.42 8.52
CA ARG A 149 11.78 18.62 9.36
C ARG A 149 12.27 19.82 8.55
N GLU A 150 12.97 19.58 7.45
CA GLU A 150 13.44 20.60 6.52
C GLU A 150 12.38 20.98 5.46
N GLY A 151 11.17 20.41 5.53
CA GLY A 151 10.03 20.79 4.69
C GLY A 151 9.82 19.90 3.46
N LEU A 152 10.38 18.69 3.43
CA LEU A 152 10.00 17.70 2.43
C LEU A 152 8.55 17.25 2.67
N GLU A 153 7.67 17.59 1.72
CA GLU A 153 6.25 17.18 1.67
C GLU A 153 6.01 15.93 0.83
#